data_AF-F1YEA2-F1
#
_entry.id   AF-F1YEA2-F1
#
_cell.length_a   1.000
_cell.length_b   1.000
_cell.length_c   1.000
_cell.angle_alpha   90.00
_cell.angle_beta   90.00
_cell.angle_gamma   90.00
#
_symmetry.space_group_name_H-M   'P 1'
#
loop_
_entity.id
_entity.type
_entity.pdbx_description
1 polymer ?
#
loop_
_entity_poly.entity_id
_entity_poly.type
_entity_poly.pdbx_seq_one_letter_code
_entity_poly.pdbx_strand_id
1 'polypeptide(L)'
;MTAADMIPVRPTGVVASHMVHGVGRCEHTEYTDDDGARVIVSEFPERNNYARVTWWTPDGRRQEAKERGSHRWLLAVAGFALQGS
;
A
#
# COMPACT_ATOMS: atom_id res chain seq x y z
N MET A 1 -11.90 -14.44 -1.76
CA MET A 1 -12.25 -13.00 -1.72
C MET A 1 -12.63 -12.60 -3.12
N THR A 2 -13.87 -12.16 -3.31
CA THR A 2 -14.28 -11.55 -4.57
C THR A 2 -13.95 -10.05 -4.52
N ALA A 3 -13.86 -9.37 -5.67
CA ALA A 3 -13.62 -7.93 -5.69
C ALA A 3 -14.69 -7.12 -4.93
N ALA A 4 -15.88 -7.69 -4.70
CA ALA A 4 -16.96 -7.09 -3.92
C ALA A 4 -16.70 -7.08 -2.40
N ASP A 5 -15.75 -7.89 -1.91
CA ASP A 5 -15.39 -7.96 -0.49
C ASP A 5 -14.22 -7.04 -0.11
N MET A 6 -13.70 -6.27 -1.07
CA MET A 6 -12.48 -5.48 -0.91
C MET A 6 -12.80 -4.03 -0.57
N ILE A 7 -12.00 -3.42 0.30
CA ILE A 7 -12.16 -2.03 0.71
C ILE A 7 -11.66 -1.13 -0.42
N PRO A 8 -12.49 -0.26 -1.00
CA PRO A 8 -12.06 0.65 -2.05
C PRO A 8 -11.06 1.67 -1.50
N VAL A 9 -9.99 1.92 -2.25
CA VAL A 9 -9.00 2.97 -1.92
C VAL A 9 -8.72 3.85 -3.12
N ARG A 10 -8.43 5.13 -2.85
CA ARG A 10 -8.10 6.14 -3.86
C ARG A 10 -6.78 6.80 -3.54
N PRO A 11 -5.94 7.12 -4.56
CA PRO A 11 -4.69 7.81 -4.32
C PRO A 11 -4.97 9.20 -3.74
N THR A 12 -4.21 9.60 -2.71
CA THR A 12 -4.31 10.95 -2.13
C THR A 12 -3.53 11.99 -2.94
N GLY A 13 -2.72 11.54 -3.92
CA GLY A 13 -1.76 12.35 -4.65
C GLY A 13 -0.39 12.48 -3.95
N VAL A 14 -0.25 11.97 -2.72
CA VAL A 14 1.03 11.95 -2.02
C VAL A 14 1.88 10.79 -2.54
N VAL A 15 2.98 11.17 -3.19
CA VAL A 15 4.05 10.26 -3.61
C VAL A 15 5.37 10.81 -3.07
N ALA A 16 6.14 9.96 -2.40
CA ALA A 16 7.45 10.33 -1.87
C ALA A 16 8.48 9.27 -2.23
N SER A 17 9.74 9.67 -2.37
CA SER A 17 10.83 8.70 -2.48
C SER A 17 11.97 9.08 -1.55
N HIS A 18 12.57 8.09 -0.90
CA HIS A 18 13.70 8.30 0.01
C HIS A 18 14.62 7.08 0.02
N MET A 19 15.87 7.30 0.42
CA MET A 19 16.84 6.23 0.60
C MET A 19 16.66 5.59 1.98
N VAL A 20 16.49 4.27 2.02
CA VAL A 20 16.46 3.49 3.26
C VAL A 20 17.80 2.78 3.40
N HIS A 21 18.51 3.06 4.49
CA HIS A 21 19.83 2.48 4.74
C HIS A 21 19.76 0.94 4.76
N GLY A 22 20.65 0.29 4.00
CA GLY A 22 20.68 -1.17 3.85
C GLY A 22 19.55 -1.78 3.00
N VAL A 23 18.67 -0.97 2.43
CA VAL A 23 17.55 -1.42 1.58
C VAL A 23 17.59 -0.79 0.19
N GLY A 24 18.05 0.46 0.07
CA GLY A 24 18.08 1.20 -1.20
C GLY A 24 16.93 2.18 -1.33
N ARG A 25 16.59 2.54 -2.57
CA ARG A 25 15.47 3.45 -2.84
C ARG A 25 14.14 2.84 -2.41
N CYS A 26 13.35 3.63 -1.69
CA CYS A 26 11.98 3.34 -1.29
C CYS A 26 11.07 4.38 -1.94
N GLU A 27 10.08 3.93 -2.69
CA GLU A 27 9.00 4.76 -3.23
C GLU A 27 7.74 4.54 -2.40
N HIS A 28 7.07 5.61 -2.05
CA HIS A 28 5.90 5.59 -1.17
C HIS A 28 4.73 6.21 -1.93
N THR A 29 3.58 5.57 -1.90
CA THR A 29 2.31 6.12 -2.39
C THR A 29 1.25 5.99 -1.30
N GLU A 30 0.52 7.07 -1.08
CA GLU A 30 -0.59 7.09 -0.12
C GLU A 30 -1.94 6.95 -0.80
N TYR A 31 -2.80 6.22 -0.13
CA TYR A 31 -4.18 6.02 -0.47
C TYR A 31 -5.05 6.30 0.76
N THR A 32 -6.30 6.60 0.50
CA THR A 32 -7.36 6.68 1.51
C THR A 32 -8.50 5.77 1.11
N ASP A 33 -9.11 5.10 2.07
CA ASP A 33 -10.42 4.48 1.85
C ASP A 33 -11.56 5.50 2.00
N ASP A 34 -12.79 5.04 1.76
CA ASP A 34 -14.01 5.86 1.86
C ASP A 34 -14.33 6.30 3.30
N ASP A 35 -13.80 5.62 4.31
CA ASP A 35 -13.93 5.97 5.73
C ASP A 35 -12.85 6.97 6.18
N GLY A 36 -11.92 7.33 5.29
CA GLY A 36 -10.81 8.25 5.55
C GLY A 36 -9.59 7.59 6.20
N ALA A 37 -9.53 6.26 6.27
CA ALA A 37 -8.37 5.55 6.79
C ALA A 37 -7.22 5.57 5.78
N ARG A 38 -6.01 5.84 6.29
CA ARG A 38 -4.80 5.94 5.49
C ARG A 38 -4.23 4.55 5.19
N VAL A 39 -3.95 4.30 3.92
CA VAL A 39 -3.24 3.11 3.43
C VAL A 39 -1.98 3.56 2.70
N ILE A 40 -0.85 2.96 3.03
CA ILE A 40 0.47 3.32 2.49
C ILE A 40 1.03 2.13 1.73
N VAL A 41 1.39 2.31 0.48
CA VAL A 41 2.22 1.36 -0.27
C VAL A 41 3.65 1.89 -0.29
N SER A 42 4.62 1.03 0.07
CA SER A 42 6.05 1.29 -0.07
C SER A 42 6.65 0.26 -1.03
N GLU A 43 7.19 0.70 -2.16
CA GLU A 43 7.88 -0.11 -3.16
C GLU A 43 9.40 0.00 -3.00
N PHE A 44 10.10 -1.13 -3.13
CA PHE A 44 11.54 -1.24 -2.96
C PHE A 44 12.15 -1.90 -4.19
N PRO A 45 12.31 -1.15 -5.30
CA PRO A 45 12.73 -1.71 -6.60
C PRO A 45 14.10 -2.39 -6.53
N GLU A 46 15.03 -1.83 -5.74
CA GLU A 46 16.40 -2.36 -5.62
C GLU A 46 16.49 -3.64 -4.77
N ARG A 47 15.43 -3.98 -4.02
CA ARG A 47 15.38 -5.18 -3.16
C ARG A 47 14.39 -6.21 -3.69
N ASN A 48 14.67 -6.76 -4.87
CA ASN A 48 13.92 -7.86 -5.47
C ASN A 48 12.45 -7.51 -5.74
N ASN A 49 12.17 -6.26 -6.11
CA ASN A 49 10.84 -5.74 -6.41
C ASN A 49 9.80 -6.11 -5.33
N TYR A 50 10.18 -5.94 -4.06
CA TYR A 50 9.28 -6.13 -2.94
C TYR A 50 8.49 -4.85 -2.69
N ALA A 51 7.21 -5.00 -2.35
CA ALA A 51 6.36 -3.92 -1.90
C ALA A 51 5.76 -4.25 -0.52
N ARG A 52 5.39 -3.20 0.20
CA ARG A 52 4.78 -3.27 1.53
C ARG A 52 3.53 -2.41 1.59
N VAL A 53 2.41 -2.96 2.01
CA VAL A 53 1.20 -2.21 2.35
C VAL A 53 1.14 -2.08 3.87
N THR A 54 0.90 -0.86 4.36
CA THR A 54 0.68 -0.55 5.77
C THR A 54 -0.64 0.19 5.91
N TRP A 55 -1.48 -0.24 6.84
CA TRP A 55 -2.76 0.40 7.14
C TRP A 55 -3.02 0.35 8.65
N TRP A 56 -4.00 1.10 9.11
CA TRP A 56 -4.40 1.14 10.51
C TRP A 56 -5.86 0.70 10.64
N THR A 57 -6.13 -0.21 11.56
CA THR A 57 -7.49 -0.58 11.92
C THR A 57 -8.16 0.52 12.75
N PRO A 58 -9.50 0.53 12.87
CA PRO A 58 -10.23 1.56 13.63
C PRO A 58 -9.83 1.67 15.11
N ASP A 59 -9.27 0.60 15.70
CA ASP A 59 -8.70 0.59 17.05
C ASP A 59 -7.27 1.16 17.13
N GLY A 60 -6.76 1.72 16.02
CA GLY A 60 -5.44 2.33 15.91
C GLY A 60 -4.29 1.35 15.74
N ARG A 61 -4.55 0.04 15.58
CA ARG A 61 -3.47 -0.94 15.38
C ARG A 61 -2.93 -0.88 13.96
N ARG A 62 -1.59 -0.84 13.85
CA ARG A 62 -0.90 -0.93 12.57
C ARG A 62 -0.91 -2.37 12.06
N GLN A 63 -1.37 -2.54 10.83
CA GLN A 63 -1.30 -3.77 10.06
C GLN A 63 -0.31 -3.60 8.91
N GLU A 64 0.28 -4.72 8.47
CA GLU A 64 1.31 -4.71 7.44
C GLU A 64 1.26 -6.00 6.61
N ALA A 65 1.28 -5.86 5.29
CA ALA A 65 1.42 -6.95 4.33
C ALA A 65 2.64 -6.70 3.45
N LYS A 66 3.40 -7.75 3.16
CA LYS A 66 4.63 -7.68 2.35
C LYS A 66 4.62 -8.78 1.32
N GLU A 67 4.72 -8.42 0.05
CA GLU A 67 4.84 -9.38 -1.04
C GLU A 67 5.76 -8.85 -2.13
N ARG A 68 6.17 -9.73 -3.03
CA ARG A 68 6.77 -9.34 -4.30
C ARG A 68 5.67 -9.01 -5.31
N GLY A 69 5.89 -8.01 -6.14
CA GLY A 69 4.97 -7.63 -7.21
C GLY A 69 4.61 -6.16 -7.20
N SER A 70 3.60 -5.80 -8.00
CA SER A 70 3.15 -4.42 -8.14
C SER A 70 2.32 -3.94 -6.94
N HIS A 71 2.20 -2.62 -6.75
CA HIS A 71 1.30 -2.05 -5.75
C HIS A 71 -0.13 -2.56 -5.88
N ARG A 72 -0.61 -2.81 -7.11
CA ARG A 72 -2.00 -3.20 -7.36
C ARG A 72 -2.24 -4.62 -6.86
N TRP A 73 -1.27 -5.50 -7.08
CA TRP A 73 -1.29 -6.85 -6.51
C TRP A 73 -1.26 -6.81 -4.99
N LEU A 74 -0.38 -6.00 -4.41
CA LEU A 74 -0.21 -5.97 -2.96
C LEU A 74 -1.39 -5.34 -2.22
N LEU A 75 -1.99 -4.28 -2.77
CA LEU A 75 -3.26 -3.75 -2.28
C LEU A 75 -4.32 -4.85 -2.26
N ALA A 76 -4.38 -5.67 -3.31
CA ALA A 76 -5.35 -6.75 -3.37
C ALA A 76 -5.10 -7.85 -2.31
N VAL A 77 -3.83 -8.23 -2.08
CA VAL A 77 -3.44 -9.15 -1.01
C VAL A 77 -3.82 -8.61 0.37
N ALA A 78 -3.72 -7.29 0.57
CA ALA A 78 -4.12 -6.61 1.80
C ALA A 78 -5.64 -6.36 1.92
N GLY A 79 -6.44 -6.77 0.93
CA GLY A 79 -7.90 -6.63 0.94
C GLY A 79 -8.42 -5.29 0.42
N PHE A 80 -7.58 -4.51 -0.27
CA PHE A 80 -7.94 -3.22 -0.86
C PHE A 80 -8.11 -3.30 -2.38
N ALA A 81 -9.07 -2.55 -2.91
CA ALA A 81 -9.28 -2.39 -4.34
C ALA A 81 -9.00 -0.95 -4.77
N LEU A 82 -8.02 -0.76 -5.66
CA LEU A 82 -7.72 0.56 -6.21
C LEU A 82 -8.87 1.06 -7.09
N GLN A 83 -9.49 2.18 -6.70
CA GLN A 83 -10.49 2.90 -7.48
C GLN A 83 -9.82 4.04 -8.28
N GLY A 84 -10.17 4.12 -9.57
CA GLY A 84 -9.61 5.10 -10.49
C GLY A 84 -8.30 4.63 -11.11
N SER A 85 -8.34 4.47 -12.43
CA SER A 85 -7.20 4.25 -13.33
C SER A 85 -7.18 5.37 -14.35
#